data_AF-A0A067LAW1-F1
#
_entry.id   AF-A0A067LAW1-F1
#
_cell.length_a   1.000
_cell.length_b   1.000
_cell.length_c   1.000
_cell.angle_alpha   90.00
_cell.angle_beta   90.00
_cell.angle_gamma   90.00
#
_symmetry.space_group_name_H-M   'P 1'
#
loop_
_entity.id
_entity.type
_entity.pdbx_description
1 polymer ?
#
loop_
_entity_poly.entity_id
_entity_poly.type
_entity_poly.pdbx_seq_one_letter_code
_entity_poly.pdbx_strand_id
1 'polypeptide(L)'
;MVKDVAEQGSFSAKDYHDPPPAPLIDAEELTKWSFYRALIAEFIATLLFLYITVLTVIGYKSQTDPAKNADSCGGVGILGIAWAFGGMIFILVYCTAGISGGHINPAVTFGLFLARKVSLVRAVMYMVAQSLGAICGVGLVKAFQSAYYKRYGGGANTLADGYSTGVGLGAEIIGTFVLVYTVFSATDPKRSARDSHVPVLAPLPIGFAVFMVHLATIPITGTGINPARSLGAAVIYNHDKAWDDQWIFWVGPFLGAAIAAFYHQFILRAGAVKALGSFRSNPTV
;
A
#
# COMPACT_ATOMS: atom_id res chain seq x y z
N MET A 1 34.63 57.19 4.64
CA MET A 1 34.90 55.75 4.76
C MET A 1 33.56 55.03 4.81
N VAL A 2 32.96 54.83 3.63
CA VAL A 2 31.68 54.13 3.45
C VAL A 2 32.04 52.68 3.22
N LYS A 3 31.47 51.78 4.02
CA LYS A 3 31.71 50.34 3.96
C LYS A 3 30.84 49.79 2.82
N ASP A 4 31.48 49.31 1.75
CA ASP A 4 30.81 48.57 0.69
C ASP A 4 30.19 47.29 1.26
N VAL A 5 28.87 47.18 1.15
CA VAL A 5 28.14 45.94 1.42
C VAL A 5 28.25 45.10 0.16
N ALA A 6 29.04 44.03 0.23
CA ALA A 6 29.12 43.03 -0.82
C ALA A 6 27.74 42.37 -0.99
N GLU A 7 27.15 42.52 -2.18
CA GLU A 7 25.98 41.75 -2.62
C GLU A 7 26.36 40.27 -2.65
N GLN A 8 25.88 39.52 -1.65
CA GLN A 8 25.98 38.07 -1.65
C GLN A 8 25.15 37.49 -2.79
N GLY A 9 25.88 36.80 -3.68
CA GLY A 9 25.46 35.95 -4.78
C GLY A 9 23.98 35.59 -4.87
N SER A 10 23.42 35.87 -6.04
CA SER A 10 22.15 35.33 -6.52
C SER A 10 22.03 33.85 -6.16
N PHE A 11 21.01 33.49 -5.38
CA PHE A 11 20.56 32.12 -5.28
C PHE A 11 20.18 31.65 -6.69
N SER A 12 21.06 30.89 -7.34
CA SER A 12 20.70 30.12 -8.53
C SER A 12 19.60 29.16 -8.10
N ALA A 13 18.36 29.50 -8.47
CA ALA A 13 17.29 28.54 -8.54
C ALA A 13 17.79 27.44 -9.48
N LYS A 14 18.25 26.32 -8.93
CA LYS A 14 18.49 25.12 -9.71
C LYS A 14 17.13 24.71 -10.24
N ASP A 15 16.84 25.05 -11.48
CA ASP A 15 15.67 24.56 -12.20
C ASP A 15 15.65 23.04 -12.05
N TYR A 16 14.65 22.57 -11.32
CA TYR A 16 14.51 21.15 -11.07
C TYR A 16 13.99 20.49 -12.33
N HIS A 17 14.77 19.53 -12.85
CA HIS A 17 14.35 18.68 -13.95
C HIS A 17 13.85 17.35 -13.38
N ASP A 18 12.61 16.98 -13.70
CA ASP A 18 12.07 15.66 -13.40
C ASP A 18 12.98 14.57 -13.98
N PRO A 19 13.20 13.44 -13.26
CA PRO A 19 13.87 12.30 -13.86
C PRO A 19 13.11 11.83 -15.11
N PRO A 20 13.82 11.31 -16.13
CA PRO A 20 13.17 10.87 -17.36
C PRO A 20 12.11 9.80 -17.06
N PRO A 21 10.99 9.80 -17.79
CA PRO A 21 9.95 8.79 -17.60
C PRO A 21 10.51 7.40 -17.87
N ALA A 22 10.12 6.42 -17.05
CA ALA A 22 10.49 5.04 -17.25
C ALA A 22 10.06 4.57 -18.65
N PRO A 23 10.90 3.77 -19.35
CA PRO A 23 10.49 3.11 -20.58
C PRO A 23 9.19 2.33 -20.34
N LEU A 24 8.26 2.38 -21.30
CA LEU A 24 6.99 1.68 -21.14
C LEU A 24 7.20 0.17 -21.02
N ILE A 25 8.11 -0.36 -21.84
CA ILE A 25 8.57 -1.74 -21.82
C ILE A 25 10.09 -1.69 -21.65
N ASP A 26 10.60 -2.32 -20.60
CA ASP A 26 12.03 -2.47 -20.32
C ASP A 26 12.32 -3.95 -20.07
N ALA A 27 12.58 -4.70 -21.14
CA ALA A 27 12.86 -6.13 -21.06
C ALA A 27 14.25 -6.41 -20.48
N GLU A 28 15.17 -5.43 -20.48
CA GLU A 28 16.51 -5.59 -19.92
C GLU A 28 16.46 -5.84 -18.41
N GLU A 29 15.39 -5.43 -17.72
CA GLU A 29 15.18 -5.71 -16.29
C GLU A 29 15.19 -7.21 -15.98
N LEU A 30 14.75 -8.06 -16.91
CA LEU A 30 14.77 -9.52 -16.76
C LEU A 30 16.18 -10.10 -16.68
N THR A 31 17.20 -9.36 -17.14
CA THR A 31 18.60 -9.79 -17.05
C THR A 31 19.24 -9.41 -15.71
N LYS A 32 18.59 -8.54 -14.93
CA LYS A 32 19.16 -7.96 -13.71
C LYS A 32 18.82 -8.78 -12.49
N TRP A 33 19.83 -9.21 -11.74
CA TRP A 33 19.60 -9.94 -10.48
C TRP A 33 18.90 -9.07 -9.40
N SER A 34 19.09 -7.75 -9.44
CA SER A 34 18.37 -6.80 -8.59
C SER A 34 16.85 -6.82 -8.82
N PHE A 35 16.40 -7.10 -10.05
CA PHE A 35 14.99 -7.23 -10.38
C PHE A 35 14.35 -8.41 -9.62
N TYR A 36 14.95 -9.60 -9.70
CA TYR A 36 14.45 -10.77 -8.98
C TYR A 36 14.50 -10.60 -7.46
N ARG A 37 15.52 -9.93 -6.92
CA ARG A 37 15.57 -9.57 -5.49
C ARG A 37 14.41 -8.67 -5.10
N ALA A 38 14.03 -7.71 -5.95
CA ALA A 38 12.88 -6.85 -5.72
C ALA A 38 11.55 -7.63 -5.78
N LEU A 39 11.40 -8.59 -6.70
CA LEU A 39 10.23 -9.48 -6.74
C LEU A 39 10.08 -10.31 -5.47
N ILE A 40 11.19 -10.90 -4.99
CA ILE A 40 11.21 -11.65 -3.74
C ILE A 40 10.86 -10.74 -2.56
N ALA A 41 11.37 -9.50 -2.54
CA ALA A 41 11.05 -8.53 -1.50
C ALA A 41 9.54 -8.19 -1.46
N GLU A 42 8.92 -7.93 -2.61
CA GLU A 42 7.46 -7.68 -2.70
C GLU A 42 6.64 -8.92 -2.28
N PHE A 43 7.07 -10.12 -2.69
CA PHE A 43 6.44 -11.38 -2.27
C PHE A 43 6.50 -11.55 -0.74
N ILE A 44 7.69 -11.46 -0.15
CA ILE A 44 7.90 -11.67 1.30
C ILE A 44 7.19 -10.58 2.11
N ALA A 45 7.27 -9.32 1.68
CA ALA A 45 6.57 -8.24 2.37
C ALA A 45 5.06 -8.45 2.34
N THR A 46 4.47 -8.84 1.20
CA THR A 46 3.03 -9.08 1.11
C THR A 46 2.62 -10.32 1.92
N LEU A 47 3.44 -11.36 1.97
CA LEU A 47 3.25 -12.52 2.84
C LEU A 47 3.16 -12.10 4.31
N LEU A 48 4.17 -11.36 4.81
CA LEU A 48 4.21 -10.90 6.19
C LEU A 48 3.06 -9.95 6.52
N PHE A 49 2.71 -9.07 5.59
CA PHE A 49 1.57 -8.16 5.70
C PHE A 49 0.28 -8.94 5.95
N LEU A 50 -0.04 -9.91 5.10
CA LEU A 50 -1.26 -10.71 5.22
C LEU A 50 -1.24 -11.64 6.44
N TYR A 51 -0.08 -12.21 6.75
CA TYR A 51 0.07 -13.06 7.94
C TYR A 51 -0.27 -12.29 9.22
N ILE A 52 0.36 -11.14 9.47
CA ILE A 52 0.14 -10.38 10.71
C ILE A 52 -1.27 -9.79 10.79
N THR A 53 -1.77 -9.23 9.69
CA THR A 53 -3.06 -8.52 9.70
C THR A 53 -4.23 -9.49 9.83
N VAL A 54 -4.25 -10.58 9.06
CA VAL A 54 -5.33 -11.57 9.15
C VAL A 54 -5.27 -12.32 10.49
N LEU A 55 -4.07 -12.64 11.00
CA LEU A 55 -3.92 -13.23 12.34
C LEU A 55 -4.51 -12.32 13.42
N THR A 56 -4.27 -11.01 13.36
CA THR A 56 -4.86 -10.01 14.26
C THR A 56 -6.38 -9.98 14.16
N VAL A 57 -6.94 -10.00 12.95
CA VAL A 57 -8.40 -10.00 12.72
C VAL A 57 -9.05 -11.24 13.34
N ILE A 58 -8.52 -12.43 13.06
CA ILE A 58 -9.07 -13.68 13.59
C ILE A 58 -8.91 -13.75 15.11
N GLY A 59 -7.77 -13.27 15.65
CA GLY A 59 -7.53 -13.16 17.08
C GLY A 59 -8.57 -12.29 17.78
N TYR A 60 -8.82 -11.08 17.24
CA TYR A 60 -9.85 -10.18 17.76
C TYR A 60 -11.24 -10.82 17.74
N LYS A 61 -11.66 -11.39 16.60
CA LYS A 61 -12.97 -12.04 16.46
C LYS A 61 -13.15 -13.23 17.41
N SER A 62 -12.07 -13.98 17.68
CA SER A 62 -12.11 -15.09 18.64
C SER A 62 -12.20 -14.60 20.09
N GLN A 63 -11.53 -13.50 20.43
CA GLN A 63 -11.53 -12.90 21.77
C GLN A 63 -12.86 -12.23 22.14
N THR A 64 -13.62 -11.76 21.15
CA THR A 64 -14.91 -11.09 21.36
C THR A 64 -16.10 -11.96 20.98
N ASP A 65 -15.92 -13.27 20.77
CA ASP A 65 -17.00 -14.19 20.38
C ASP A 65 -18.03 -14.34 21.52
N PRO A 66 -19.28 -13.86 21.34
CA PRO A 66 -20.31 -13.95 22.38
C PRO A 66 -20.67 -15.40 22.72
N ALA A 67 -20.51 -16.34 21.77
CA ALA A 67 -20.79 -17.75 22.01
C ALA A 67 -19.83 -18.42 23.00
N LYS A 68 -18.73 -17.75 23.39
CA LYS A 68 -17.78 -18.21 24.40
C LYS A 68 -17.95 -17.52 25.75
N ASN A 69 -18.98 -16.68 25.93
CA ASN A 69 -19.11 -15.77 27.08
C ASN A 69 -17.85 -14.91 27.28
N ALA A 70 -17.19 -14.54 26.19
CA ALA A 70 -15.97 -13.75 26.23
C ALA A 70 -16.28 -12.27 26.53
N ASP A 71 -15.31 -11.55 27.09
CA ASP A 71 -15.41 -10.10 27.27
C ASP A 71 -15.53 -9.44 25.89
N SER A 72 -16.67 -8.78 25.65
CA SER A 72 -16.96 -8.09 24.39
C SER A 72 -15.93 -7.01 24.05
N CYS A 73 -15.20 -6.52 25.06
CA CYS A 73 -14.16 -5.49 24.93
C CYS A 73 -12.74 -6.03 25.17
N GLY A 74 -12.56 -7.32 25.46
CA GLY A 74 -11.30 -7.89 25.96
C GLY A 74 -10.20 -8.12 24.91
N GLY A 75 -10.34 -7.58 23.69
CA GLY A 75 -9.38 -7.73 22.60
C GLY A 75 -8.71 -6.43 22.20
N VAL A 76 -7.95 -6.45 21.10
CA VAL A 76 -7.26 -5.25 20.57
C VAL A 76 -8.20 -4.17 20.01
N GLY A 77 -9.49 -4.45 19.93
CA GLY A 77 -10.50 -3.59 19.32
C GLY A 77 -10.35 -3.50 17.80
N ILE A 78 -11.37 -2.92 17.15
CA ILE A 78 -11.29 -2.58 15.71
C ILE A 78 -10.16 -1.57 15.46
N LEU A 79 -9.86 -0.71 16.44
CA LEU A 79 -8.71 0.20 16.41
C LEU A 79 -7.38 -0.55 16.27
N GLY A 80 -7.18 -1.64 17.03
CA GLY A 80 -5.99 -2.48 16.92
C GLY A 80 -5.86 -3.18 15.56
N ILE A 81 -6.99 -3.57 14.95
CA ILE A 81 -6.99 -4.08 13.57
C ILE A 81 -6.49 -2.99 12.61
N ALA A 82 -7.04 -1.78 12.69
CA ALA A 82 -6.62 -0.67 11.83
C ALA A 82 -5.12 -0.36 12.01
N TRP A 83 -4.61 -0.39 13.25
CA TRP A 83 -3.18 -0.26 13.54
C TRP A 83 -2.34 -1.37 12.94
N ALA A 84 -2.79 -2.63 12.97
CA ALA A 84 -2.06 -3.73 12.37
C ALA A 84 -1.87 -3.52 10.86
N PHE A 85 -2.92 -3.06 10.15
CA PHE A 85 -2.83 -2.78 8.72
C PHE A 85 -1.91 -1.60 8.41
N GLY A 86 -2.12 -0.45 9.05
CA GLY A 86 -1.30 0.74 8.79
C GLY A 86 0.15 0.61 9.27
N GLY A 87 0.34 0.03 10.46
CA GLY A 87 1.66 -0.22 11.05
C GLY A 87 2.50 -1.21 10.24
N MET A 88 1.90 -2.29 9.73
CA MET A 88 2.62 -3.23 8.87
C MET A 88 3.01 -2.60 7.53
N ILE A 89 2.17 -1.76 6.94
CA ILE A 89 2.56 -1.01 5.73
C ILE A 89 3.72 -0.05 6.04
N PHE A 90 3.68 0.70 7.13
CA PHE A 90 4.80 1.53 7.56
C PHE A 90 6.12 0.72 7.67
N ILE A 91 6.11 -0.39 8.41
CA ILE A 91 7.30 -1.21 8.64
C ILE A 91 7.81 -1.81 7.33
N LEU A 92 6.93 -2.41 6.53
CA LEU A 92 7.34 -3.13 5.32
C LEU A 92 7.78 -2.19 4.20
N VAL A 93 7.15 -1.03 4.04
CA VAL A 93 7.63 0.01 3.13
C VAL A 93 9.00 0.50 3.60
N TYR A 94 9.21 0.72 4.90
CA TYR A 94 10.54 1.09 5.43
C TYR A 94 11.61 0.05 5.08
N CYS A 95 11.32 -1.25 5.26
CA CYS A 95 12.25 -2.32 4.96
C CYS A 95 12.55 -2.49 3.46
N THR A 96 11.56 -2.24 2.59
CA THR A 96 11.65 -2.61 1.15
C THR A 96 11.79 -1.42 0.20
N ALA A 97 11.60 -0.18 0.66
CA ALA A 97 11.66 1.01 -0.21
C ALA A 97 13.00 1.14 -0.97
N GLY A 98 14.13 0.79 -0.34
CA GLY A 98 15.44 0.80 -1.00
C GLY A 98 15.71 -0.40 -1.92
N ILE A 99 14.87 -1.44 -1.87
CA ILE A 99 15.05 -2.70 -2.61
C ILE A 99 14.08 -2.78 -3.79
N SER A 100 12.77 -2.74 -3.51
CA SER A 100 11.71 -2.86 -4.52
C SER A 100 10.99 -1.55 -4.83
N GLY A 101 11.12 -0.53 -3.97
CA GLY A 101 10.26 0.65 -3.96
C GLY A 101 9.14 0.58 -2.93
N GLY A 102 8.92 -0.60 -2.31
CA GLY A 102 7.97 -0.78 -1.22
C GLY A 102 6.52 -0.55 -1.63
N HIS A 103 6.02 -1.31 -2.61
CA HIS A 103 4.64 -1.16 -3.08
C HIS A 103 3.66 -1.97 -2.22
N ILE A 104 3.93 -3.27 -2.01
CA ILE A 104 3.11 -4.23 -1.24
C ILE A 104 1.63 -4.27 -1.69
N ASN A 105 1.33 -3.71 -2.88
CA ASN A 105 -0.03 -3.42 -3.31
C ASN A 105 -0.09 -3.25 -4.85
N PRO A 106 -0.94 -4.02 -5.56
CA PRO A 106 -1.16 -3.87 -6.98
C PRO A 106 -1.66 -2.47 -7.39
N ALA A 107 -2.52 -1.83 -6.59
CA ALA A 107 -3.05 -0.50 -6.90
C ALA A 107 -1.96 0.58 -6.82
N VAL A 108 -1.04 0.47 -5.86
CA VAL A 108 0.14 1.35 -5.76
C VAL A 108 1.06 1.15 -6.96
N THR A 109 1.36 -0.11 -7.29
CA THR A 109 2.17 -0.47 -8.46
C THR A 109 1.56 0.06 -9.76
N PHE A 110 0.24 -0.08 -9.91
CA PHE A 110 -0.51 0.40 -11.06
C PHE A 110 -0.48 1.92 -11.17
N GLY A 111 -0.72 2.65 -10.07
CA GLY A 111 -0.63 4.11 -10.05
C GLY A 111 0.74 4.60 -10.49
N LEU A 112 1.82 4.04 -9.94
CA LEU A 112 3.19 4.39 -10.31
C LEU A 112 3.54 4.02 -11.76
N PHE A 113 2.96 2.94 -12.30
CA PHE A 113 3.05 2.59 -13.72
C PHE A 113 2.39 3.65 -14.61
N LEU A 114 1.16 4.06 -14.29
CA LEU A 114 0.45 5.11 -15.03
C LEU A 114 1.23 6.43 -15.03
N ALA A 115 1.89 6.75 -13.91
CA ALA A 115 2.75 7.91 -13.80
C ALA A 115 4.15 7.75 -14.43
N ARG A 116 4.39 6.69 -15.21
CA ARG A 116 5.69 6.39 -15.86
C ARG A 116 6.87 6.30 -14.88
N LYS A 117 6.64 5.84 -13.65
CA LYS A 117 7.70 5.59 -12.64
C LYS A 117 8.11 4.11 -12.57
N VAL A 118 7.33 3.22 -13.18
CA VAL A 118 7.53 1.75 -13.22
C VAL A 118 7.26 1.29 -14.65
N SER A 119 8.06 0.36 -15.18
CA SER A 119 7.83 -0.25 -16.49
C SER A 119 6.65 -1.25 -16.45
N LEU A 120 6.07 -1.59 -17.60
CA LEU A 120 5.00 -2.58 -17.69
C LEU A 120 5.45 -3.96 -17.17
N VAL A 121 6.66 -4.40 -17.54
CA VAL A 121 7.20 -5.71 -17.14
C VAL A 121 7.32 -5.78 -15.62
N ARG A 122 7.91 -4.76 -15.00
CA ARG A 122 8.03 -4.68 -13.54
C ARG A 122 6.67 -4.61 -12.86
N ALA A 123 5.74 -3.82 -13.39
CA ALA A 123 4.41 -3.67 -12.82
C ALA A 123 3.67 -5.02 -12.75
N VAL A 124 3.62 -5.75 -13.86
CA VAL A 124 2.96 -7.07 -13.92
C VAL A 124 3.62 -8.06 -12.96
N MET A 125 4.94 -8.17 -12.98
CA MET A 125 5.66 -9.12 -12.13
C MET A 125 5.52 -8.79 -10.64
N TYR A 126 5.46 -7.51 -10.27
CA TYR A 126 5.17 -7.08 -8.89
C TYR A 126 3.75 -7.49 -8.47
N MET A 127 2.73 -7.25 -9.30
CA MET A 127 1.35 -7.61 -8.99
C MET A 127 1.18 -9.13 -8.79
N VAL A 128 1.87 -9.94 -9.60
CA VAL A 128 1.91 -11.39 -9.44
C VAL A 128 2.61 -11.78 -8.14
N ALA A 129 3.80 -11.24 -7.87
CA ALA A 129 4.55 -11.53 -6.64
C ALA A 129 3.77 -11.14 -5.38
N GLN A 130 3.12 -9.97 -5.37
CA GLN A 130 2.26 -9.51 -4.28
C GLN A 130 1.07 -10.46 -4.08
N SER A 131 0.39 -10.86 -5.16
CA SER A 131 -0.76 -11.76 -5.09
C SER A 131 -0.38 -13.14 -4.54
N LEU A 132 0.74 -13.72 -4.99
CA LEU A 132 1.25 -14.98 -4.47
C LEU A 132 1.67 -14.86 -3.00
N GLY A 133 2.33 -13.76 -2.63
CA GLY A 133 2.71 -13.46 -1.25
C GLY A 133 1.49 -13.40 -0.35
N ALA A 134 0.43 -12.70 -0.77
CA ALA A 134 -0.84 -12.61 -0.04
C ALA A 134 -1.48 -13.98 0.19
N ILE A 135 -1.56 -14.82 -0.86
CA ILE A 135 -2.10 -16.19 -0.76
C ILE A 135 -1.29 -17.01 0.26
N CYS A 136 0.04 -16.97 0.20
CA CYS A 136 0.90 -17.66 1.16
C CYS A 136 0.71 -17.15 2.60
N GLY A 137 0.63 -15.83 2.79
CA GLY A 137 0.45 -15.20 4.09
C GLY A 137 -0.85 -15.62 4.76
N VAL A 138 -1.97 -15.56 4.03
CA VAL A 138 -3.28 -16.01 4.54
C VAL A 138 -3.31 -17.53 4.72
N GLY A 139 -2.67 -18.28 3.82
CA GLY A 139 -2.52 -19.74 3.91
C GLY A 139 -1.86 -20.17 5.22
N LEU A 140 -0.80 -19.48 5.65
CA LEU A 140 -0.13 -19.70 6.93
C LEU A 140 -1.07 -19.45 8.12
N VAL A 141 -1.88 -18.39 8.08
CA VAL A 141 -2.85 -18.11 9.16
C VAL A 141 -3.90 -19.22 9.25
N LYS A 142 -4.43 -19.69 8.11
CA LYS A 142 -5.35 -20.83 8.09
C LYS A 142 -4.68 -22.11 8.59
N ALA A 143 -3.41 -22.34 8.27
CA ALA A 143 -2.68 -23.51 8.77
C ALA A 143 -2.53 -23.51 10.29
N PHE A 144 -2.27 -22.34 10.91
CA PHE A 144 -2.08 -22.23 12.36
C PHE A 144 -3.38 -22.34 13.16
N GLN A 145 -4.50 -21.89 12.61
CA GLN A 145 -5.76 -21.79 13.35
C GLN A 145 -6.99 -22.07 12.47
N SER A 146 -6.97 -23.14 11.69
CA SER A 146 -7.99 -23.45 10.66
C SER A 146 -9.44 -23.38 11.16
N ALA A 147 -9.73 -23.91 12.36
CA ALA A 147 -11.07 -23.88 12.93
C ALA A 147 -11.55 -22.45 13.19
N TYR A 148 -10.70 -21.62 13.81
CA TYR A 148 -10.99 -20.21 14.08
C TYR A 148 -11.07 -19.41 12.78
N TYR A 149 -10.12 -19.62 11.87
CA TYR A 149 -10.07 -18.95 10.56
C TYR A 149 -11.37 -19.12 9.78
N LYS A 150 -11.86 -20.36 9.64
CA LYS A 150 -13.10 -20.66 8.91
C LYS A 150 -14.32 -20.03 9.59
N ARG A 151 -14.39 -20.09 10.91
CA ARG A 151 -15.51 -19.57 11.71
C ARG A 151 -15.63 -18.04 11.64
N TYR A 152 -14.51 -17.32 11.62
CA TYR A 152 -14.50 -15.85 11.73
C TYR A 152 -14.22 -15.13 10.40
N GLY A 153 -14.68 -15.68 9.28
CA GLY A 153 -14.69 -14.99 7.99
C GLY A 153 -13.35 -14.93 7.24
N GLY A 154 -12.31 -15.60 7.74
CA GLY A 154 -11.03 -15.75 7.05
C GLY A 154 -10.26 -14.46 6.72
N GLY A 155 -10.67 -13.32 7.27
CA GLY A 155 -10.13 -12.00 6.92
C GLY A 155 -10.48 -11.54 5.49
N ALA A 156 -11.47 -12.18 4.84
CA ALA A 156 -11.91 -11.84 3.50
C ALA A 156 -12.64 -10.50 3.46
N ASN A 157 -12.43 -9.73 2.39
CA ASN A 157 -13.21 -8.53 2.12
C ASN A 157 -14.54 -8.94 1.49
N THR A 158 -15.63 -8.41 2.03
CA THR A 158 -16.98 -8.57 1.48
C THR A 158 -17.78 -7.32 1.81
N LEU A 159 -18.83 -7.02 1.05
CA LEU A 159 -19.74 -5.93 1.36
C LEU A 159 -20.54 -6.24 2.63
N ALA A 160 -20.50 -5.39 3.64
CA ALA A 160 -21.31 -5.56 4.84
C ALA A 160 -22.81 -5.37 4.53
N ASP A 161 -23.66 -6.13 5.21
CA ASP A 161 -25.11 -6.02 5.04
C ASP A 161 -25.60 -4.59 5.36
N GLY A 162 -26.57 -4.12 4.59
CA GLY A 162 -27.10 -2.76 4.68
C GLY A 162 -26.39 -1.73 3.81
N TYR A 163 -25.23 -2.07 3.22
CA TYR A 163 -24.58 -1.23 2.20
C TYR A 163 -24.89 -1.73 0.80
N SER A 164 -25.06 -0.79 -0.14
CA SER A 164 -25.20 -1.14 -1.56
C SER A 164 -23.83 -1.34 -2.22
N THR A 165 -23.79 -2.11 -3.30
CA THR A 165 -22.57 -2.34 -4.09
C THR A 165 -21.91 -1.04 -4.54
N GLY A 166 -22.71 -0.02 -4.89
CA GLY A 166 -22.21 1.31 -5.26
C GLY A 166 -21.50 2.03 -4.09
N VAL A 167 -21.98 1.86 -2.86
CA VAL A 167 -21.31 2.41 -1.66
C VAL A 167 -20.01 1.68 -1.38
N GLY A 168 -20.00 0.34 -1.47
CA GLY A 168 -18.78 -0.46 -1.33
C GLY A 168 -17.71 -0.05 -2.34
N LEU A 169 -18.09 0.05 -3.62
CA LEU A 169 -17.19 0.47 -4.69
C LEU A 169 -16.68 1.91 -4.47
N GLY A 170 -17.57 2.85 -4.11
CA GLY A 170 -17.20 4.24 -3.84
C GLY A 170 -16.23 4.37 -2.66
N ALA A 171 -16.44 3.61 -1.58
CA ALA A 171 -15.55 3.58 -0.42
C ALA A 171 -14.15 3.07 -0.80
N GLU A 172 -14.06 2.01 -1.60
CA GLU A 172 -12.79 1.45 -2.08
C GLU A 172 -12.05 2.40 -3.04
N ILE A 173 -12.77 3.12 -3.92
CA ILE A 173 -12.20 4.13 -4.81
C ILE A 173 -11.59 5.27 -3.98
N ILE A 174 -12.35 5.87 -3.07
CA ILE A 174 -11.91 7.03 -2.28
C ILE A 174 -10.77 6.61 -1.33
N GLY A 175 -10.91 5.47 -0.66
CA GLY A 175 -9.87 4.94 0.23
C GLY A 175 -8.56 4.69 -0.52
N THR A 176 -8.63 4.12 -1.72
CA THR A 176 -7.43 3.89 -2.53
C THR A 176 -6.86 5.18 -3.11
N PHE A 177 -7.71 6.14 -3.47
CA PHE A 177 -7.26 7.48 -3.86
C PHE A 177 -6.42 8.13 -2.74
N VAL A 178 -6.90 8.12 -1.50
CA VAL A 178 -6.17 8.67 -0.33
C VAL A 178 -4.80 8.00 -0.18
N LEU A 179 -4.76 6.67 -0.25
CA LEU A 179 -3.51 5.90 -0.18
C LEU A 179 -2.56 6.28 -1.32
N VAL A 180 -2.99 6.17 -2.57
CA VAL A 180 -2.11 6.32 -3.73
C VAL A 180 -1.69 7.78 -3.92
N TYR A 181 -2.55 8.74 -3.60
CA TYR A 181 -2.19 10.15 -3.55
C TYR A 181 -1.07 10.39 -2.51
N THR A 182 -1.21 9.81 -1.31
CA THR A 182 -0.18 9.89 -0.27
C THR A 182 1.13 9.23 -0.73
N VAL A 183 1.07 8.10 -1.43
CA VAL A 183 2.25 7.46 -2.03
C VAL A 183 2.96 8.41 -2.98
N PHE A 184 2.23 9.07 -3.89
CA PHE A 184 2.83 10.04 -4.81
C PHE A 184 3.51 11.20 -4.07
N SER A 185 2.84 11.80 -3.09
CA SER A 185 3.42 12.88 -2.28
C SER A 185 4.60 12.42 -1.42
N ALA A 186 4.66 11.13 -1.08
CA ALA A 186 5.74 10.51 -0.31
C ALA A 186 6.91 10.02 -1.18
N THR A 187 6.87 10.18 -2.51
CA THR A 187 7.99 9.83 -3.38
C THR A 187 9.18 10.77 -3.14
N ASP A 188 10.39 10.22 -3.02
CA ASP A 188 11.61 11.03 -3.01
C ASP A 188 12.04 11.29 -4.46
N PRO A 189 11.98 12.55 -4.95
CA PRO A 189 12.35 12.89 -6.32
C PRO A 189 13.84 12.67 -6.64
N LYS A 190 14.68 12.40 -5.62
CA LYS A 190 16.14 12.30 -5.74
C LYS A 190 16.68 10.90 -5.51
N ARG A 191 15.85 9.94 -5.08
CA ARG A 191 16.31 8.61 -4.67
C ARG A 191 15.47 7.53 -5.31
N SER A 192 16.15 6.59 -5.94
CA SER A 192 15.53 5.40 -6.53
C SER A 192 15.93 4.14 -5.78
N ALA A 193 15.08 3.13 -5.83
CA ALA A 193 15.38 1.78 -5.40
C ALA A 193 16.51 1.18 -6.25
N ARG A 194 17.25 0.25 -5.65
CA ARG A 194 18.50 -0.29 -6.19
C ARG A 194 18.40 -0.72 -7.67
N ASP A 195 19.31 -0.19 -8.49
CA ASP A 195 19.47 -0.50 -9.92
C ASP A 195 18.17 -0.36 -10.73
N SER A 196 17.33 0.64 -10.39
CA SER A 196 16.02 0.88 -11.03
C SER A 196 15.64 2.37 -11.07
N HIS A 197 14.55 2.68 -11.77
CA HIS A 197 13.93 4.02 -11.80
C HIS A 197 12.80 4.20 -10.77
N VAL A 198 12.56 3.19 -9.92
CA VAL A 198 11.44 3.22 -8.95
C VAL A 198 11.81 4.14 -7.79
N PRO A 199 10.99 5.14 -7.42
CA PRO A 199 11.32 6.07 -6.34
C PRO A 199 11.33 5.38 -4.96
N VAL A 200 12.19 5.86 -4.06
CA VAL A 200 12.13 5.51 -2.64
C VAL A 200 10.97 6.28 -1.99
N LEU A 201 10.15 5.58 -1.21
CA LEU A 201 8.98 6.14 -0.54
C LEU A 201 9.26 6.51 0.91
N ALA A 202 8.67 7.60 1.41
CA ALA A 202 8.61 7.91 2.83
C ALA A 202 7.51 7.05 3.50
N PRO A 203 7.87 6.10 4.39
CA PRO A 203 6.95 5.04 4.81
C PRO A 203 5.89 5.49 5.83
N LEU A 204 6.19 6.47 6.69
CA LEU A 204 5.31 6.85 7.79
C LEU A 204 3.98 7.45 7.31
N PRO A 205 3.94 8.45 6.40
CA PRO A 205 2.67 8.95 5.87
C PRO A 205 1.84 7.87 5.17
N ILE A 206 2.50 6.96 4.45
CA ILE A 206 1.82 5.88 3.73
C ILE A 206 1.14 4.92 4.71
N GLY A 207 1.85 4.49 5.76
CA GLY A 207 1.26 3.66 6.81
C GLY A 207 0.08 4.35 7.53
N PHE A 208 0.21 5.65 7.79
CA PHE A 208 -0.89 6.44 8.37
C PHE A 208 -2.09 6.60 7.43
N ALA A 209 -1.88 6.77 6.12
CA ALA A 209 -2.98 6.80 5.16
C ALA A 209 -3.77 5.49 5.16
N VAL A 210 -3.06 4.34 5.17
CA VAL A 210 -3.70 3.03 5.32
C VAL A 210 -4.46 2.93 6.64
N PHE A 211 -3.85 3.33 7.76
CA PHE A 211 -4.49 3.33 9.07
C PHE A 211 -5.79 4.16 9.08
N MET A 212 -5.74 5.40 8.59
CA MET A 212 -6.90 6.30 8.53
C MET A 212 -8.02 5.74 7.67
N VAL A 213 -7.70 5.19 6.49
CA VAL A 213 -8.71 4.59 5.62
C VAL A 213 -9.36 3.38 6.30
N HIS A 214 -8.60 2.57 7.04
CA HIS A 214 -9.18 1.45 7.80
C HIS A 214 -10.15 1.91 8.88
N LEU A 215 -9.84 2.98 9.62
CA LEU A 215 -10.77 3.53 10.61
C LEU A 215 -12.14 3.89 10.00
N ALA A 216 -12.15 4.39 8.77
CA ALA A 216 -13.37 4.80 8.09
C ALA A 216 -14.09 3.68 7.32
N THR A 217 -13.35 2.71 6.78
CA THR A 217 -13.89 1.76 5.77
C THR A 217 -14.00 0.31 6.23
N ILE A 218 -13.45 -0.05 7.41
CA ILE A 218 -13.68 -1.37 8.02
C ILE A 218 -15.18 -1.71 8.11
N PRO A 219 -16.08 -0.81 8.56
CA PRO A 219 -17.51 -1.14 8.69
C PRO A 219 -18.22 -1.45 7.37
N ILE A 220 -17.70 -0.98 6.23
CA ILE A 220 -18.36 -1.10 4.91
C ILE A 220 -17.89 -2.37 4.20
N THR A 221 -16.58 -2.60 4.13
CA THR A 221 -15.97 -3.67 3.31
C THR A 221 -14.91 -4.50 4.03
N GLY A 222 -14.63 -4.20 5.30
CA GLY A 222 -13.41 -4.66 5.98
C GLY A 222 -12.13 -4.00 5.49
N THR A 223 -12.23 -2.97 4.63
CA THR A 223 -11.15 -2.25 3.93
C THR A 223 -10.33 -3.13 2.98
N GLY A 224 -10.55 -2.98 1.68
CA GLY A 224 -9.75 -3.61 0.64
C GLY A 224 -8.49 -2.81 0.34
N ILE A 225 -8.63 -1.71 -0.40
CA ILE A 225 -7.64 -0.77 -0.97
C ILE A 225 -6.36 -1.37 -1.55
N ASN A 226 -6.33 -2.69 -1.66
CA ASN A 226 -5.20 -3.53 -2.04
C ASN A 226 -5.76 -4.82 -2.68
N PRO A 227 -5.66 -4.94 -4.02
CA PRO A 227 -6.18 -6.10 -4.73
C PRO A 227 -5.52 -7.43 -4.34
N ALA A 228 -4.20 -7.44 -4.07
CA ALA A 228 -3.49 -8.66 -3.66
C ALA A 228 -3.97 -9.15 -2.29
N ARG A 229 -4.16 -8.22 -1.33
CA ARG A 229 -4.72 -8.54 0.00
C ARG A 229 -6.12 -9.14 -0.09
N SER A 230 -6.95 -8.57 -0.96
CA SER A 230 -8.32 -9.02 -1.14
C SER A 230 -8.35 -10.39 -1.82
N LEU A 231 -7.58 -10.56 -2.90
CA LEU A 231 -7.45 -11.83 -3.62
C LEU A 231 -6.89 -12.94 -2.72
N GLY A 232 -5.81 -12.67 -1.99
CA GLY A 232 -5.18 -13.69 -1.12
C GLY A 232 -6.14 -14.21 -0.05
N ALA A 233 -6.97 -13.34 0.52
CA ALA A 233 -8.00 -13.74 1.47
C ALA A 233 -9.14 -14.51 0.78
N ALA A 234 -9.64 -14.06 -0.38
CA ALA A 234 -10.69 -14.74 -1.12
C ALA A 234 -10.28 -16.16 -1.57
N VAL A 235 -9.05 -16.32 -2.06
CA VAL A 235 -8.50 -17.62 -2.50
C VAL A 235 -8.44 -18.62 -1.35
N ILE A 236 -7.94 -18.21 -0.17
CA ILE A 236 -7.76 -19.13 0.96
C ILE A 236 -9.07 -19.37 1.73
N TYR A 237 -9.94 -18.36 1.79
CA TYR A 237 -11.25 -18.47 2.43
C TYR A 237 -12.23 -19.27 1.57
N ASN A 238 -12.24 -19.01 0.26
CA ASN A 238 -13.00 -19.71 -0.77
C ASN A 238 -14.50 -19.87 -0.44
N HIS A 239 -15.21 -18.75 -0.34
CA HIS A 239 -16.66 -18.70 -0.12
C HIS A 239 -17.33 -17.86 -1.21
N ASP A 240 -18.56 -18.25 -1.59
CA ASP A 240 -19.29 -17.66 -2.72
C ASP A 240 -19.42 -16.14 -2.60
N LYS A 241 -19.92 -15.63 -1.46
CA LYS A 241 -20.06 -14.18 -1.24
C LYS A 241 -18.74 -13.42 -1.37
N ALA A 242 -17.63 -14.02 -0.92
CA ALA A 242 -16.32 -13.37 -1.04
C ALA A 242 -15.85 -13.30 -2.50
N TRP A 243 -16.18 -14.29 -3.32
CA TRP A 243 -15.91 -14.27 -4.75
C TRP A 243 -16.86 -13.36 -5.53
N ASP A 244 -18.14 -13.33 -5.17
CA ASP A 244 -19.15 -12.45 -5.79
C ASP A 244 -18.81 -10.97 -5.60
N ASP A 245 -18.32 -10.59 -4.41
CA ASP A 245 -17.89 -9.22 -4.11
C ASP A 245 -16.46 -8.92 -4.60
N GLN A 246 -15.67 -9.92 -5.00
CA GLN A 246 -14.22 -9.79 -5.23
C GLN A 246 -13.84 -8.74 -6.27
N TRP A 247 -14.67 -8.56 -7.31
CA TRP A 247 -14.40 -7.61 -8.39
C TRP A 247 -14.34 -6.16 -7.89
N ILE A 248 -15.09 -5.82 -6.83
CA ILE A 248 -15.11 -4.48 -6.21
C ILE A 248 -13.70 -4.12 -5.75
N PHE A 249 -12.98 -5.09 -5.18
CA PHE A 249 -11.65 -4.93 -4.61
C PHE A 249 -10.51 -4.96 -5.65
N TRP A 250 -10.85 -5.12 -6.93
CA TRP A 250 -9.93 -4.89 -8.05
C TRP A 250 -10.26 -3.58 -8.76
N VAL A 251 -11.53 -3.42 -9.17
CA VAL A 251 -12.00 -2.26 -9.93
C VAL A 251 -11.90 -0.98 -9.10
N GLY A 252 -12.38 -0.99 -7.86
CA GLY A 252 -12.35 0.17 -6.98
C GLY A 252 -10.93 0.69 -6.75
N PRO A 253 -9.99 -0.16 -6.30
CA PRO A 253 -8.61 0.26 -6.08
C PRO A 253 -7.88 0.73 -7.34
N PHE A 254 -8.08 0.08 -8.50
CA PHE A 254 -7.46 0.55 -9.74
C PHE A 254 -8.00 1.88 -10.22
N LEU A 255 -9.31 2.13 -10.10
CA LEU A 255 -9.90 3.44 -10.40
C LEU A 255 -9.39 4.52 -9.44
N GLY A 256 -9.37 4.24 -8.13
CA GLY A 256 -8.83 5.18 -7.13
C GLY A 256 -7.36 5.53 -7.41
N ALA A 257 -6.54 4.53 -7.75
CA ALA A 257 -5.14 4.72 -8.11
C ALA A 257 -4.96 5.55 -9.39
N ALA A 258 -5.77 5.30 -10.43
CA ALA A 258 -5.73 6.04 -11.68
C ALA A 258 -6.10 7.52 -11.48
N ILE A 259 -7.15 7.79 -10.70
CA ILE A 259 -7.57 9.15 -10.35
C ILE A 259 -6.47 9.86 -9.56
N ALA A 260 -5.84 9.19 -8.59
CA ALA A 260 -4.74 9.76 -7.81
C ALA A 260 -3.51 10.08 -8.68
N ALA A 261 -3.14 9.18 -9.59
CA ALA A 261 -2.06 9.42 -10.55
C ALA A 261 -2.37 10.63 -11.44
N PHE A 262 -3.58 10.70 -11.99
CA PHE A 262 -4.01 11.81 -12.83
C PHE A 262 -4.00 13.14 -12.07
N TYR A 263 -4.57 13.16 -10.86
CA TYR A 263 -4.62 14.35 -10.02
C TYR A 263 -3.22 14.88 -9.66
N HIS A 264 -2.33 14.00 -9.19
CA HIS A 264 -0.98 14.39 -8.81
C HIS A 264 -0.15 14.89 -10.00
N GLN A 265 -0.25 14.19 -11.14
CA GLN A 265 0.62 14.44 -12.29
C GLN A 265 0.15 15.63 -13.16
N PHE A 266 -1.17 15.76 -13.39
CA PHE A 266 -1.68 16.75 -14.35
C PHE A 266 -2.35 17.95 -13.69
N ILE A 267 -3.05 17.74 -12.56
CA ILE A 267 -3.74 18.84 -11.86
C ILE A 267 -2.75 19.60 -10.98
N LEU A 268 -2.04 18.89 -10.10
CA LEU A 268 -1.06 19.53 -9.22
C LEU A 268 0.30 19.79 -9.88
N ARG A 269 0.64 19.01 -10.93
CA ARG A 269 1.97 19.01 -11.55
C ARG A 269 3.10 18.85 -10.51
N ALA A 270 2.87 18.03 -9.50
CA ALA A 270 3.75 17.91 -8.34
C ALA A 270 4.87 16.86 -8.52
N GLY A 271 5.20 16.47 -9.75
CA GLY A 271 6.26 15.47 -10.04
C GLY A 271 7.61 15.80 -9.41
N ALA A 272 7.88 17.11 -9.29
CA ALA A 272 9.09 17.71 -8.74
C ALA A 272 9.08 17.98 -7.22
N VAL A 273 7.93 17.85 -6.55
CA VAL A 273 7.76 18.33 -5.18
C VAL A 273 8.23 17.27 -4.19
N LYS A 274 9.25 17.61 -3.39
CA LYS A 274 9.66 16.79 -2.25
C LYS A 274 8.83 17.17 -1.02
N ALA A 275 7.96 16.27 -0.54
CA ALA A 275 7.32 16.48 0.75
C ALA A 275 8.39 16.49 1.87
N LEU A 276 8.39 17.54 2.69
CA LEU A 276 9.25 17.64 3.87
C LEU A 276 8.71 16.69 4.94
N GLY A 277 9.29 15.48 5.04
CA GLY A 277 8.97 14.56 6.13
C GLY A 277 9.33 15.16 7.49
N SER A 278 8.51 14.90 8.51
CA SER A 278 8.55 15.50 9.86
C SER A 278 9.85 15.27 10.67
N PHE A 279 10.83 14.53 10.14
CA PHE A 279 12.10 14.26 10.82
C PHE A 279 13.25 14.95 10.10
N ARG A 280 13.32 16.27 10.21
CA ARG A 280 14.61 16.95 10.13
C ARG A 280 15.27 16.82 11.50
N SER A 281 16.15 15.84 11.67
CA SER A 281 17.25 16.01 12.62
C SER A 281 18.08 17.18 12.10
N ASN A 282 18.08 18.29 12.83
CA ASN A 282 19.00 19.39 12.59
C ASN A 282 20.44 18.83 12.61
N PRO A 283 21.27 19.04 11.57
CA PRO A 283 22.70 18.95 11.72
C PRO A 283 23.18 20.26 12.36
N THR A 284 23.10 20.31 13.68
CA THR A 284 23.81 21.25 14.55
C THR A 284 24.26 20.37 15.71
N VAL A 285 25.53 20.00 15.90
CA VAL A 285 26.82 20.67 15.73
C VAL A 285 27.87 19.64 15.29
#